data_AF-A0A371IR04-F1
#
_entry.id   AF-A0A371IR04-F1
#
_cell.length_a   1.000
_cell.length_b   1.000
_cell.length_c   1.000
_cell.angle_alpha   90.00
_cell.angle_beta   90.00
_cell.angle_gamma   90.00
#
_symmetry.space_group_name_H-M   'P 1'
#
loop_
_entity.id
_entity.type
_entity.pdbx_description
1 polymer ?
#
loop_
_entity_poly.entity_id
_entity_poly.type
_entity_poly.pdbx_seq_one_letter_code
_entity_poly.pdbx_strand_id
1 'polypeptide(L)'
;MKKVKQFFNIIEEEKWLNKQLQMGYHCSNISGLGVYTFKNASEDYVIRLDYQNYMPVEKFEEYKTIYQDFGWKHIKGSRFGSIQYWQKLADGHEDIFSDRESSIYYYKRLMDYSLSLTVILLVISFMMYKDSSLYETKILWDMERSLFWKAFLFETPFVIIKLLPLIMCVFSGISYLKAYRQYFILKEK
;
A
#
# COMPACT_ATOMS: atom_id res chain seq x y z
N MET A 1 -7.15 18.71 10.36
CA MET A 1 -7.08 17.46 11.15
C MET A 1 -6.01 16.54 10.58
N LYS A 2 -5.12 15.97 11.40
CA LYS A 2 -4.17 14.93 10.99
C LYS A 2 -4.65 13.57 11.47
N LYS A 3 -4.56 12.53 10.64
CA LYS A 3 -4.85 11.14 10.99
C LYS A 3 -3.68 10.26 10.61
N VAL A 4 -3.30 9.34 11.48
CA VAL A 4 -2.25 8.35 11.22
C VAL A 4 -2.92 7.00 11.02
N LYS A 5 -2.70 6.38 9.87
CA LYS A 5 -3.20 5.04 9.55
C LYS A 5 -2.32 4.40 8.49
N GLN A 6 -2.16 3.09 8.54
CA GLN A 6 -1.40 2.35 7.53
C GLN A 6 -2.32 1.35 6.84
N PHE A 7 -2.12 1.20 5.53
CA PHE A 7 -2.87 0.30 4.69
C PHE A 7 -1.91 -0.62 3.93
N PHE A 8 -2.28 -1.90 3.85
CA PHE A 8 -1.61 -2.88 3.00
C PHE A 8 -2.38 -3.15 1.71
N ASN A 9 -3.55 -2.51 1.54
CA ASN A 9 -4.41 -2.67 0.40
C ASN A 9 -4.92 -1.30 -0.08
N ILE A 10 -4.62 -0.99 -1.35
CA ILE A 10 -4.97 0.30 -1.97
C ILE A 10 -6.50 0.51 -2.03
N ILE A 11 -7.27 -0.54 -2.27
CA ILE A 11 -8.74 -0.47 -2.36
C ILE A 11 -9.35 -0.08 -1.00
N GLU A 12 -8.80 -0.61 0.10
CA GLU A 12 -9.24 -0.26 1.45
C GLU A 12 -8.82 1.15 1.85
N GLU A 13 -7.63 1.56 1.43
CA GLU A 13 -7.14 2.92 1.61
C GLU A 13 -8.04 3.93 0.89
N GLU A 14 -8.35 3.69 -0.39
CA GLU A 14 -9.24 4.53 -1.18
C GLU A 14 -10.63 4.66 -0.55
N LYS A 15 -11.23 3.54 -0.12
CA LYS A 15 -12.54 3.54 0.56
C LYS A 15 -12.49 4.35 1.85
N TRP A 16 -11.44 4.19 2.64
CA TRP A 16 -11.29 4.92 3.88
C TRP A 16 -11.09 6.42 3.64
N LEU A 17 -10.31 6.81 2.62
CA LEU A 17 -10.12 8.19 2.21
C LEU A 17 -11.45 8.82 1.80
N ASN A 18 -12.21 8.20 0.91
CA ASN A 18 -13.51 8.71 0.48
C ASN A 18 -14.49 8.85 1.65
N LYS A 19 -14.48 7.92 2.62
CA LYS A 19 -15.26 8.07 3.86
C LYS A 19 -14.87 9.31 4.67
N GLN A 20 -13.60 9.71 4.66
CA GLN A 20 -13.19 10.96 5.31
C GLN A 20 -13.68 12.18 4.53
N LEU A 21 -13.64 12.12 3.19
CA LEU A 21 -14.04 13.26 2.36
C LEU A 21 -15.55 13.55 2.47
N GLN A 22 -16.37 12.50 2.51
CA GLN A 22 -17.82 12.58 2.75
C GLN A 22 -18.22 13.23 4.08
N MET A 23 -17.28 13.36 5.03
CA MET A 23 -17.54 14.08 6.29
C MET A 23 -17.26 15.59 6.17
N GLY A 24 -17.14 16.13 4.97
CA GLY A 24 -16.85 17.55 4.71
C GLY A 24 -15.37 17.90 4.83
N TYR A 25 -14.48 16.98 4.46
CA TYR A 25 -13.04 17.21 4.48
C TYR A 25 -12.45 17.07 3.07
N HIS A 26 -11.36 17.79 2.79
CA HIS A 26 -10.50 17.52 1.65
C HIS A 26 -9.11 17.07 2.10
N CYS A 27 -8.48 16.17 1.37
CA CYS A 27 -7.11 15.76 1.66
C CYS A 27 -6.14 16.80 1.10
N SER A 28 -5.29 17.37 1.95
CA SER A 28 -4.30 18.36 1.52
C SER A 28 -2.90 17.78 1.35
N ASN A 29 -2.56 16.75 2.14
CA ASN A 29 -1.23 16.14 2.10
C ASN A 29 -1.28 14.70 2.62
N ILE A 30 -0.46 13.83 2.04
CA ILE A 30 -0.28 12.45 2.45
C ILE A 30 1.23 12.21 2.59
N SER A 31 1.67 11.81 3.78
CA SER A 31 3.05 11.45 4.05
C SER A 31 3.35 10.01 3.61
N GLY A 32 4.62 9.69 3.36
CA GLY A 32 5.09 8.32 3.18
C GLY A 32 4.89 7.43 4.42
N LEU A 33 4.79 8.03 5.61
CA LEU A 33 4.65 7.33 6.89
C LEU A 33 3.18 7.10 7.31
N GLY A 34 2.22 7.13 6.37
CA GLY A 34 0.80 6.91 6.68
C GLY A 34 0.15 8.06 7.46
N VAL A 35 0.68 9.28 7.35
CA VAL A 35 0.09 10.49 7.94
C VAL A 35 -0.72 11.23 6.89
N TYR A 36 -2.03 11.33 7.10
CA TYR A 36 -2.98 12.02 6.22
C TYR A 36 -3.38 13.35 6.85
N THR A 37 -3.28 14.43 6.08
CA THR A 37 -3.68 15.77 6.51
C THR A 37 -4.95 16.16 5.78
N PHE A 38 -6.00 16.37 6.56
CA PHE A 38 -7.32 16.80 6.10
C PHE A 38 -7.59 18.24 6.52
N LYS A 39 -8.27 18.98 5.66
CA LYS A 39 -8.79 20.33 5.92
C LYS A 39 -10.30 20.32 5.70
N ASN A 40 -11.02 21.21 6.37
CA ASN A 40 -12.46 21.33 6.16
C ASN A 40 -12.70 21.82 4.72
N ALA A 41 -13.68 21.22 4.07
CA ALA A 41 -14.14 21.56 2.74
C ALA A 41 -15.63 21.89 2.81
N SER A 42 -16.04 22.96 2.13
CA SER A 42 -17.45 23.26 1.89
C SER A 42 -18.04 22.44 0.74
N GLU A 43 -17.17 21.84 -0.07
CA GLU A 43 -17.49 21.10 -1.28
C GLU A 43 -17.16 19.62 -1.09
N ASP A 44 -17.88 18.75 -1.78
CA ASP A 44 -17.63 17.31 -1.77
C ASP A 44 -16.46 16.97 -2.69
N TYR A 45 -15.48 16.26 -2.13
CA TYR A 45 -14.31 15.78 -2.85
C TYR A 45 -14.32 14.25 -2.94
N VAL A 46 -13.73 13.75 -4.02
CA VAL A 46 -13.53 12.33 -4.27
C VAL A 46 -12.05 12.06 -4.48
N ILE A 47 -11.57 10.94 -3.94
CA ILE A 47 -10.22 10.45 -4.19
C ILE A 47 -10.28 9.12 -4.93
N ARG A 48 -9.37 8.97 -5.88
CA ARG A 48 -9.06 7.70 -6.55
C ARG A 48 -7.56 7.43 -6.50
N LEU A 49 -7.21 6.16 -6.32
CA LEU A 49 -5.85 5.68 -6.22
C LEU A 49 -5.51 4.83 -7.44
N ASP A 50 -4.49 5.25 -8.18
CA ASP A 50 -3.91 4.46 -9.27
C ASP A 50 -2.55 3.90 -8.82
N TYR A 51 -2.13 2.80 -9.44
CA TYR A 51 -0.80 2.24 -9.27
C TYR A 51 -0.12 2.22 -10.64
N GLN A 52 1.02 2.91 -10.69
CA GLN A 52 1.85 3.00 -11.88
C GLN A 52 3.23 2.44 -11.61
N ASN A 53 3.77 1.75 -12.62
CA ASN A 53 5.15 1.26 -12.62
C ASN A 53 6.13 2.42 -12.82
N TYR A 54 7.43 2.10 -12.88
CA TYR A 54 8.44 3.08 -13.23
C TYR A 54 8.12 3.78 -14.55
N MET A 55 8.18 5.11 -14.56
CA MET A 55 8.07 5.94 -15.76
C MET A 55 9.22 6.94 -15.86
N PRO A 56 9.75 7.20 -17.07
CA PRO A 56 10.60 8.36 -17.34
C PRO A 56 9.92 9.68 -16.94
N VAL A 57 10.71 10.72 -16.69
CA VAL A 57 10.19 12.03 -16.24
C VAL A 57 9.15 12.59 -17.22
N GLU A 58 9.46 12.58 -18.52
CA GLU A 58 8.57 13.09 -19.57
C GLU A 58 7.21 12.38 -19.58
N LYS A 59 7.21 11.04 -19.55
CA LYS A 59 5.98 10.25 -19.50
C LYS A 59 5.19 10.46 -18.22
N PHE A 60 5.88 10.72 -17.10
CA PHE A 60 5.21 10.99 -15.83
C PHE A 60 4.54 12.37 -15.81
N GLU A 61 5.18 13.38 -16.41
CA GLU A 61 4.56 14.69 -16.59
C GLU A 61 3.36 14.60 -17.54
N GLU A 62 3.50 13.92 -18.68
CA GLU A 62 2.39 13.67 -19.62
C GLU A 62 1.22 12.96 -18.94
N TYR A 63 1.50 11.87 -18.21
CA TYR A 63 0.51 11.17 -17.39
C TYR A 63 -0.22 12.12 -16.46
N LYS A 64 0.48 13.01 -15.75
CA LYS A 64 -0.16 13.95 -14.84
C LYS A 64 -1.02 14.98 -15.56
N THR A 65 -0.54 15.51 -16.68
CA THR A 65 -1.26 16.52 -17.48
C THR A 65 -2.59 15.96 -17.97
N ILE A 66 -2.60 14.72 -18.48
CA ILE A 66 -3.83 14.05 -18.93
C ILE A 66 -4.89 14.07 -17.82
N TYR A 67 -4.52 13.65 -16.59
CA TYR A 67 -5.47 13.64 -15.47
C TYR A 67 -5.88 15.04 -15.01
N GLN A 68 -4.97 16.01 -15.07
CA GLN A 68 -5.26 17.42 -14.74
C GLN A 68 -6.27 18.03 -15.71
N ASP A 69 -6.19 17.68 -17.00
CA ASP A 69 -7.16 18.14 -18.01
C ASP A 69 -8.57 17.60 -17.75
N PHE A 70 -8.68 16.42 -17.12
CA PHE A 70 -9.96 15.86 -16.62
C PHE A 70 -10.37 16.40 -15.23
N GLY A 71 -9.68 17.40 -14.70
CA GLY A 71 -9.97 18.05 -13.42
C GLY A 71 -9.40 17.34 -12.19
N TRP A 72 -8.56 16.31 -12.36
CA TRP A 72 -7.93 15.63 -11.23
C TRP A 72 -6.68 16.38 -10.74
N LYS A 73 -6.62 16.57 -9.43
CA LYS A 73 -5.46 17.13 -8.75
C LYS A 73 -4.58 16.01 -8.18
N HIS A 74 -3.31 16.01 -8.55
CA HIS A 74 -2.31 15.11 -7.98
C HIS A 74 -1.96 15.54 -6.54
N ILE A 75 -2.09 14.62 -5.58
CA ILE A 75 -1.81 14.88 -4.15
C ILE A 75 -0.47 14.27 -3.73
N LYS A 76 -0.21 13.03 -4.17
CA LYS A 76 0.97 12.26 -3.82
C LYS A 76 1.23 11.23 -4.90
N GLY A 77 2.50 10.95 -5.14
CA GLY A 77 2.93 9.87 -6.02
C GLY A 77 4.28 10.20 -6.61
N SER A 78 4.98 9.17 -7.05
CA SER A 78 6.31 9.25 -7.63
C SER A 78 6.39 8.44 -8.91
N ARG A 79 7.30 8.85 -9.79
CA ARG A 79 7.61 8.15 -11.05
C ARG A 79 8.30 6.80 -10.85
N PHE A 80 8.76 6.47 -9.63
CA PHE A 80 9.57 5.28 -9.34
C PHE A 80 8.75 4.03 -8.99
N GLY A 81 7.55 3.86 -9.55
CA GLY A 81 6.69 2.72 -9.21
C GLY A 81 5.97 2.95 -7.87
N SER A 82 4.86 3.70 -7.90
CA SER A 82 4.15 4.05 -6.66
C SER A 82 2.67 4.33 -6.87
N ILE A 83 1.95 4.36 -5.76
CA ILE A 83 0.55 4.75 -5.71
C ILE A 83 0.44 6.25 -6.04
N GLN A 84 -0.38 6.56 -7.03
CA GLN A 84 -0.74 7.90 -7.45
C GLN A 84 -2.09 8.26 -6.84
N TYR A 85 -2.10 9.34 -6.05
CA TYR A 85 -3.26 9.83 -5.33
C TYR A 85 -3.86 11.00 -6.10
N TRP A 86 -5.07 10.82 -6.58
CA TRP A 86 -5.80 11.77 -7.38
C TRP A 86 -7.04 12.25 -6.63
N GLN A 87 -7.25 13.56 -6.56
CA GLN A 87 -8.41 14.16 -5.91
C GLN A 87 -9.16 15.08 -6.89
N LYS A 88 -10.48 14.98 -6.95
CA LYS A 88 -11.35 15.81 -7.79
C LYS A 88 -12.59 16.24 -6.99
N LEU A 89 -13.27 17.30 -7.43
CA LEU A 89 -14.60 17.65 -6.94
C LEU A 89 -15.62 16.61 -7.39
N ALA A 90 -16.59 16.29 -6.54
CA ALA A 90 -17.65 15.35 -6.89
C ALA A 90 -18.54 15.96 -7.98
N ASP A 91 -18.48 15.43 -9.20
CA ASP A 91 -19.26 15.87 -10.35
C ASP A 91 -20.08 14.74 -11.00
N GLY A 92 -20.20 13.59 -10.31
CA GLY A 92 -20.84 12.38 -10.83
C GLY A 92 -19.99 11.56 -11.79
N HIS A 93 -18.85 12.08 -12.26
CA HIS A 93 -17.85 11.39 -13.07
C HIS A 93 -16.60 11.13 -12.24
N GLU A 94 -16.75 10.19 -11.31
CA GLU A 94 -15.77 9.92 -10.26
C GLU A 94 -14.74 8.83 -10.61
N ASP A 95 -14.91 8.16 -11.74
CA ASP A 95 -14.01 7.10 -12.15
C ASP A 95 -12.76 7.67 -12.83
N ILE A 96 -11.60 7.22 -12.36
CA ILE A 96 -10.30 7.61 -12.95
C ILE A 96 -10.02 6.86 -14.27
N PHE A 97 -10.74 5.77 -14.51
CA PHE A 97 -10.65 4.98 -15.72
C PHE A 97 -11.95 5.16 -16.50
N SER A 98 -11.86 5.69 -17.72
CA SER A 98 -13.00 5.87 -18.61
C SER A 98 -13.47 4.55 -19.22
N ASP A 99 -12.55 3.58 -19.35
CA ASP A 99 -12.78 2.32 -20.00
C ASP A 99 -12.44 1.10 -19.12
N ARG A 100 -13.11 0.00 -19.44
CA ARG A 100 -12.94 -1.27 -18.73
C ARG A 100 -11.54 -1.85 -18.92
N GLU A 101 -10.92 -1.66 -20.08
CA GLU A 101 -9.59 -2.20 -20.35
C GLU A 101 -8.54 -1.55 -19.45
N SER A 102 -8.57 -0.23 -19.28
CA SER A 102 -7.71 0.50 -18.35
C SER A 102 -7.84 -0.01 -16.92
N SER A 103 -9.06 -0.32 -16.48
CA SER A 103 -9.30 -0.95 -15.16
C SER A 103 -8.67 -2.34 -15.06
N ILE A 104 -8.81 -3.17 -16.10
CA ILE A 104 -8.16 -4.50 -16.17
C ILE A 104 -6.63 -4.36 -16.10
N TYR A 105 -6.05 -3.43 -16.87
CA TYR A 105 -4.61 -3.17 -16.84
C TYR A 105 -4.13 -2.66 -15.49
N TYR A 106 -4.91 -1.83 -14.80
CA TYR A 106 -4.62 -1.40 -13.44
C TYR A 106 -4.52 -2.59 -12.47
N TYR A 107 -5.54 -3.46 -12.44
CA TYR A 107 -5.50 -4.62 -11.55
C TYR A 107 -4.39 -5.60 -11.91
N LYS A 108 -4.07 -5.74 -13.20
CA LYS A 108 -2.92 -6.52 -13.65
C LYS A 108 -1.60 -5.96 -13.10
N ARG A 109 -1.36 -4.65 -13.21
CA ARG A 109 -0.16 -4.01 -12.63
C ARG A 109 -0.09 -4.22 -11.11
N LEU A 110 -1.23 -4.10 -10.42
CA LEU A 110 -1.30 -4.29 -8.98
C LEU A 110 -1.02 -5.75 -8.56
N MET A 111 -1.48 -6.72 -9.35
CA MET A 111 -1.16 -8.14 -9.19
C MET A 111 0.33 -8.38 -9.38
N ASP A 112 0.92 -7.89 -10.46
CA ASP A 112 2.35 -8.08 -10.77
C ASP A 112 3.23 -7.47 -9.67
N TYR A 113 2.86 -6.30 -9.17
CA TYR A 113 3.51 -5.68 -8.01
C TYR A 113 3.38 -6.53 -6.75
N SER A 114 2.16 -6.96 -6.41
CA SER A 114 1.92 -7.75 -5.20
C SER A 114 2.63 -9.11 -5.26
N LEU A 115 2.70 -9.73 -6.44
CA LEU A 115 3.40 -10.99 -6.66
C LEU A 115 4.91 -10.82 -6.55
N SER A 116 5.49 -9.83 -7.22
CA SER A 116 6.93 -9.56 -7.16
C SER A 116 7.38 -9.25 -5.73
N LEU A 117 6.62 -8.45 -4.99
CA LEU A 117 6.87 -8.19 -3.57
C LEU A 117 6.79 -9.47 -2.73
N THR A 118 5.77 -10.31 -2.96
CA THR A 118 5.61 -11.60 -2.25
C THR A 118 6.82 -12.51 -2.48
N VAL A 119 7.27 -12.65 -3.73
CA VAL A 119 8.43 -13.49 -4.08
C VAL A 119 9.71 -12.96 -3.41
N ILE A 120 9.95 -11.65 -3.47
CA ILE A 120 11.12 -11.04 -2.83
C ILE A 120 11.10 -11.27 -1.31
N LEU A 121 9.95 -11.08 -0.66
CA LEU A 121 9.80 -11.29 0.78
C LEU A 121 9.97 -12.76 1.18
N LEU A 122 9.50 -13.70 0.34
CA LEU A 122 9.75 -15.13 0.54
C LEU A 122 11.23 -15.47 0.44
N VAL A 123 11.94 -14.93 -0.55
CA VAL A 123 13.39 -15.14 -0.71
C VAL A 123 14.15 -14.58 0.49
N ILE A 124 13.83 -13.36 0.92
CA ILE A 124 14.44 -12.74 2.12
C ILE A 124 14.15 -13.59 3.35
N SER A 125 12.89 -14.00 3.54
CA SER A 125 12.52 -14.88 4.66
C SER A 125 13.32 -16.17 4.63
N PHE A 126 13.41 -16.84 3.47
CA PHE A 126 14.17 -18.06 3.31
C PHE A 126 15.65 -17.87 3.64
N MET A 127 16.28 -16.79 3.14
CA MET A 127 17.68 -16.47 3.46
C MET A 127 17.89 -16.23 4.96
N MET A 128 16.94 -15.56 5.64
CA MET A 128 17.04 -15.29 7.08
C MET A 128 16.86 -16.56 7.93
N TYR A 129 15.97 -17.48 7.54
CA TYR A 129 15.70 -18.71 8.31
C TYR A 129 16.59 -19.90 7.94
N LYS A 130 17.33 -19.84 6.82
CA LYS A 130 18.17 -20.95 6.35
C LYS A 130 19.23 -21.34 7.39
N ASP A 131 19.91 -20.34 7.95
CA ASP A 131 21.09 -20.54 8.79
C ASP A 131 20.89 -20.06 10.24
N SER A 132 19.75 -19.45 10.57
CA SER A 132 19.46 -18.92 11.91
C SER A 132 18.17 -19.49 12.51
N SER A 133 18.23 -19.89 13.78
CA SER A 133 17.04 -20.12 14.59
C SER A 133 16.34 -18.80 14.91
N LEU A 134 15.05 -18.86 15.24
CA LEU A 134 14.26 -17.66 15.58
C LEU A 134 14.95 -16.86 16.69
N TYR A 135 15.32 -17.52 17.77
CA TYR A 135 16.20 -17.00 18.82
C TYR A 135 17.65 -17.42 18.53
N GLU A 136 18.61 -16.52 18.77
CA GLU A 136 20.04 -16.79 18.55
C GLU A 136 20.60 -17.66 19.69
N THR A 137 20.08 -17.47 20.90
CA THR A 137 20.48 -18.28 22.04
C THR A 137 19.90 -19.69 21.95
N LYS A 138 20.73 -20.66 21.52
CA LYS A 138 20.33 -22.08 21.37
C LYS A 138 19.87 -22.76 22.66
N ILE A 139 20.30 -22.25 23.82
CA ILE A 139 20.01 -22.81 25.16
C ILE A 139 19.02 -21.90 25.92
N LEU A 140 18.28 -21.02 25.22
CA LEU A 140 17.44 -20.02 25.87
C LEU A 140 16.50 -20.66 26.90
N TRP A 141 15.91 -21.80 26.54
CA TRP A 141 14.92 -22.52 27.34
C TRP A 141 15.49 -23.26 28.56
N ASP A 142 16.80 -23.53 28.60
CA ASP A 142 17.44 -24.23 29.72
C ASP A 142 18.16 -23.26 30.68
N MET A 143 18.06 -21.96 30.46
CA MET A 143 18.69 -20.95 31.31
C MET A 143 18.02 -20.81 32.68
N GLU A 144 18.82 -20.38 33.67
CA GLU A 144 18.28 -19.96 34.96
C GLU A 144 17.26 -18.82 34.79
N ARG A 145 16.18 -18.84 35.59
CA ARG A 145 15.03 -17.92 35.48
C ARG A 145 15.39 -16.46 35.27
N SER A 146 16.39 -15.93 35.98
CA SER A 146 16.76 -14.51 35.88
C SER A 146 17.47 -14.15 34.57
N LEU A 147 18.29 -15.07 34.05
CA LEU A 147 18.99 -14.94 32.77
C LEU A 147 18.05 -15.16 31.60
N PHE A 148 17.11 -16.12 31.71
CA PHE A 148 16.06 -16.36 30.74
C PHE A 148 15.29 -15.08 30.40
N TRP A 149 14.73 -14.39 31.41
CA TRP A 149 13.91 -13.20 31.15
C TRP A 149 14.70 -12.06 30.51
N LYS A 150 15.98 -11.92 30.87
CA LYS A 150 16.87 -10.91 30.25
C LYS A 150 17.18 -11.24 28.79
N ALA A 151 17.60 -12.48 28.51
CA ALA A 151 17.92 -12.93 27.17
C ALA A 151 16.68 -12.92 26.26
N PHE A 152 15.54 -13.39 26.78
CA PHE A 152 14.26 -13.39 26.07
C PHE A 152 13.82 -11.96 25.71
N LEU A 153 13.78 -11.03 26.68
CA LEU A 153 13.37 -9.65 26.43
C LEU A 153 14.32 -8.93 25.47
N PHE A 154 15.62 -9.21 25.58
CA PHE A 154 16.63 -8.64 24.70
C PHE A 154 16.53 -9.16 23.27
N GLU A 155 16.28 -10.46 23.07
CA GLU A 155 16.20 -11.08 21.75
C GLU A 155 14.86 -10.84 21.05
N THR A 156 13.76 -10.69 21.81
CA THR A 156 12.40 -10.55 21.25
C THR A 156 12.28 -9.48 20.16
N PRO A 157 12.83 -8.25 20.30
CA PRO A 157 12.82 -7.26 19.22
C PRO A 157 13.48 -7.75 17.93
N PHE A 158 14.59 -8.48 18.03
CA PHE A 158 15.28 -9.06 16.87
C PHE A 158 14.47 -10.19 16.24
N VAL A 159 13.80 -11.02 17.05
CA VAL A 159 12.86 -12.03 16.55
C VAL A 159 11.72 -11.38 15.78
N ILE A 160 11.15 -10.29 16.29
CA ILE A 160 10.08 -9.55 15.59
C ILE A 160 10.58 -9.01 14.24
N ILE A 161 11.79 -8.44 14.20
CA ILE A 161 12.40 -7.97 12.94
C ILE A 161 12.61 -9.14 11.98
N LYS A 162 13.05 -10.30 12.45
CA LYS A 162 13.19 -11.52 11.63
C LYS A 162 11.87 -12.02 11.07
N LEU A 163 10.79 -11.94 11.86
CA LEU A 163 9.44 -12.35 11.46
C LEU A 163 8.77 -11.38 10.50
N LEU A 164 9.19 -10.11 10.49
CA LEU A 164 8.56 -9.05 9.72
C LEU A 164 8.42 -9.36 8.21
N PRO A 165 9.44 -9.87 7.49
CA PRO A 165 9.30 -10.21 6.07
C PRO A 165 8.23 -11.29 5.81
N LEU A 166 8.12 -12.28 6.69
CA LEU A 166 7.11 -13.34 6.57
C LEU A 166 5.70 -12.79 6.81
N ILE A 167 5.54 -11.92 7.81
CA ILE A 167 4.29 -11.22 8.08
C ILE A 167 3.89 -10.36 6.86
N MET A 168 4.84 -9.58 6.31
CA MET A 168 4.60 -8.76 5.12
C MET A 168 4.25 -9.61 3.89
N CYS A 169 4.85 -10.79 3.75
CA CYS A 169 4.54 -11.74 2.68
C CYS A 169 3.08 -12.19 2.71
N VAL A 170 2.52 -12.44 3.90
CA VAL A 170 1.10 -12.79 4.04
C VAL A 170 0.21 -11.62 3.59
N PHE A 171 0.54 -10.39 4.00
CA PHE A 171 -0.22 -9.21 3.59
C PHE A 171 -0.14 -8.95 2.08
N SER A 172 1.04 -9.10 1.46
CA SER A 172 1.20 -8.95 0.01
C SER A 172 0.46 -10.05 -0.77
N GLY A 173 0.45 -11.28 -0.26
CA GLY A 173 -0.34 -12.38 -0.82
C GLY A 173 -1.84 -12.11 -0.77
N ILE A 174 -2.36 -11.58 0.35
CA ILE A 174 -3.77 -11.16 0.45
C ILE A 174 -4.09 -10.03 -0.53
N SER A 175 -3.18 -9.06 -0.69
CA SER A 175 -3.32 -7.99 -1.68
C SER A 175 -3.40 -8.55 -3.11
N TYR A 176 -2.53 -9.51 -3.46
CA TYR A 176 -2.55 -10.21 -4.74
C TYR A 176 -3.89 -10.89 -4.99
N LEU A 177 -4.41 -11.67 -4.04
CA LEU A 177 -5.68 -12.38 -4.20
C LEU A 177 -6.86 -11.42 -4.40
N LYS A 178 -6.87 -10.29 -3.67
CA LYS A 178 -7.89 -9.25 -3.85
C LYS A 178 -7.82 -8.61 -5.22
N ALA A 179 -6.61 -8.28 -5.72
CA ALA A 179 -6.41 -7.72 -7.05
C ALA A 179 -6.79 -8.73 -8.15
N TYR A 180 -6.42 -10.00 -7.98
CA TYR A 180 -6.78 -11.09 -8.88
C TYR A 180 -8.28 -11.27 -9.00
N ARG A 181 -9.01 -11.24 -7.88
CA ARG A 181 -10.47 -11.32 -7.88
C ARG A 181 -11.11 -10.20 -8.71
N GLN A 182 -10.64 -8.97 -8.55
CA GLN A 182 -11.18 -7.83 -9.32
C GLN A 182 -10.82 -7.92 -10.81
N TYR A 183 -9.57 -8.29 -11.12
CA TYR A 183 -9.14 -8.55 -12.49
C TYR A 183 -10.00 -9.60 -13.18
N PHE A 184 -10.29 -10.71 -12.50
CA PHE A 184 -11.10 -11.80 -13.03
C PHE A 184 -12.55 -11.36 -13.30
N ILE A 185 -13.19 -10.70 -12.34
CA ILE A 185 -14.57 -10.18 -12.47
C ILE A 185 -14.67 -9.21 -13.66
N LEU A 186 -13.69 -8.34 -13.84
CA LEU A 186 -13.69 -7.38 -14.94
C LEU A 186 -13.45 -8.03 -16.30
N LYS A 187 -12.77 -9.17 -16.35
CA LYS A 187 -12.48 -9.91 -17.59
C LYS A 187 -13.65 -10.77 -18.06
N GLU A 188 -14.47 -11.29 -17.14
CA GLU A 188 -15.62 -12.14 -17.47
C GLU A 188 -16.89 -11.38 -17.88
N LYS A 189 -17.04 -10.12 -17.45
CA LYS A 189 -18.15 -9.24 -17.87
C LYS A 189 -17.95 -8.68 -19.27
#